data_AF-A0A0B8ZZT9-F1
#
_entry.id   AF-A0A0B8ZZT9-F1
#
_cell.length_a   1.000
_cell.length_b   1.000
_cell.length_c   1.000
_cell.angle_alpha   90.00
_cell.angle_beta   90.00
_cell.angle_gamma   90.00
#
_symmetry.space_group_name_H-M   'P 1'
#
loop_
_entity.id
_entity.type
_entity.pdbx_description
1 polymer ?
#
loop_
_entity_poly.entity_id
_entity_poly.type
_entity_poly.pdbx_seq_one_letter_code
_entity_poly.pdbx_strand_id
1 'polypeptide(L)'
;MIHGIEAQIEAMRAIWPDFAMVERDGDAAAWEGPVRPLLQTYRVGIFYRAPLLIENLDPRRLQPRVSVLNPQLRPRPGDREGRLPHVYYGPNGGVTLCLLDPEAGDWSPADLLAETTIPWTIEWLAAYEGWRATGEWTASGRHVEVARG
;
A
#
# COMPACT_ATOMS: atom_id res chain seq x y z
N MET A 1 -21.58 -3.02 2.83
CA MET A 1 -21.43 -4.49 2.91
C MET A 1 -19.94 -4.77 2.79
N ILE A 2 -19.35 -5.63 3.62
CA ILE A 2 -17.91 -5.94 3.53
C ILE A 2 -17.65 -6.72 2.24
N HIS A 3 -16.60 -6.36 1.50
CA HIS A 3 -16.21 -7.11 0.31
C HIS A 3 -15.36 -8.32 0.68
N GLY A 4 -15.86 -9.51 0.35
CA GLY A 4 -15.06 -10.73 0.42
C GLY A 4 -13.97 -10.76 -0.66
N ILE A 5 -13.05 -11.72 -0.56
CA ILE A 5 -11.89 -11.79 -1.45
C ILE A 5 -12.28 -11.95 -2.94
N GLU A 6 -13.38 -12.64 -3.25
CA GLU A 6 -13.84 -12.78 -4.64
C GLU A 6 -14.23 -11.44 -5.27
N ALA A 7 -14.92 -10.58 -4.52
CA ALA A 7 -15.28 -9.24 -5.01
C ALA A 7 -14.03 -8.39 -5.26
N GLN A 8 -13.01 -8.51 -4.40
CA GLN A 8 -11.73 -7.84 -4.59
C GLN A 8 -10.99 -8.37 -5.83
N ILE A 9 -10.96 -9.69 -6.03
CA ILE A 9 -10.34 -10.32 -7.22
C ILE A 9 -11.04 -9.87 -8.50
N GLU A 10 -12.37 -9.85 -8.52
CA GLU A 10 -13.16 -9.41 -9.67
C GLU A 10 -12.90 -7.93 -10.01
N ALA A 11 -12.95 -7.06 -9.00
CA ALA A 11 -12.67 -5.63 -9.18
C ALA A 11 -11.24 -5.37 -9.66
N MET A 12 -10.25 -6.04 -9.07
CA MET A 12 -8.85 -5.94 -9.50
C MET A 12 -8.67 -6.37 -10.95
N ARG A 13 -9.29 -7.49 -11.37
CA ARG A 13 -9.22 -7.96 -12.75
C ARG A 13 -9.90 -7.00 -13.73
N ALA A 14 -11.03 -6.40 -13.33
CA ALA A 14 -11.81 -5.52 -14.19
C ALA A 14 -11.16 -4.14 -14.38
N ILE A 15 -10.63 -3.55 -13.30
CA ILE A 15 -10.13 -2.17 -13.28
C ILE A 15 -8.62 -2.13 -13.56
N TRP A 16 -7.86 -3.10 -13.06
CA TRP A 16 -6.40 -3.17 -13.16
C TRP A 16 -5.94 -4.51 -13.72
N PRO A 17 -6.26 -4.85 -14.98
CA PRO A 17 -5.95 -6.15 -15.57
C PRO A 17 -4.45 -6.48 -15.62
N ASP A 18 -3.57 -5.46 -15.57
CA ASP A 18 -2.12 -5.64 -15.53
C ASP A 18 -1.58 -6.02 -14.14
N PHE A 19 -2.40 -5.91 -13.08
CA PHE A 19 -2.11 -6.48 -11.76
C PHE A 19 -2.53 -7.95 -11.72
N ALA A 20 -1.61 -8.82 -12.12
CA ALA A 20 -1.84 -10.25 -12.12
C ALA A 20 -1.90 -10.81 -10.69
N MET A 21 -2.88 -11.66 -10.42
CA MET A 21 -2.93 -12.42 -9.16
C MET A 21 -1.85 -13.51 -9.21
N VAL A 22 -0.92 -13.47 -8.26
CA VAL A 22 0.22 -14.40 -8.18
C VAL A 22 0.03 -15.49 -7.13
N GLU A 23 -0.82 -15.24 -6.14
CA GLU A 23 -1.12 -16.18 -5.06
C GLU A 23 -2.57 -15.98 -4.60
N ARG A 24 -3.19 -17.09 -4.18
CA ARG A 24 -4.50 -17.09 -3.53
C ARG A 24 -4.54 -18.21 -2.50
N ASP A 25 -4.97 -17.89 -1.29
CA ASP A 25 -5.21 -18.86 -0.22
C ASP A 25 -6.42 -18.43 0.61
N GLY A 26 -7.47 -19.24 0.61
CA GLY A 26 -8.69 -18.95 1.37
C GLY A 26 -9.29 -17.57 1.08
N ASP A 27 -9.30 -16.72 2.11
CA ASP A 27 -9.76 -15.33 2.13
C ASP A 27 -8.66 -14.31 1.77
N ALA A 28 -7.48 -14.78 1.39
CA ALA A 28 -6.33 -13.98 1.00
C ALA A 28 -5.96 -14.13 -0.47
N ALA A 29 -5.40 -13.06 -1.03
CA ALA A 29 -4.77 -13.07 -2.34
C ALA A 29 -3.63 -12.06 -2.40
N ALA A 30 -2.70 -12.33 -3.33
CA ALA A 30 -1.62 -11.44 -3.68
C ALA A 30 -1.63 -11.12 -5.17
N TRP A 31 -1.29 -9.87 -5.49
CA TRP A 31 -1.20 -9.36 -6.86
C TRP A 31 0.14 -8.69 -7.08
N GLU A 32 0.62 -8.76 -8.32
CA GLU A 32 1.80 -8.03 -8.77
C GLU A 32 1.50 -7.34 -10.10
N GLY A 33 1.85 -6.06 -10.20
CA GLY A 33 1.56 -5.28 -11.40
C GLY A 33 2.44 -4.05 -11.54
N PRO A 34 2.47 -3.46 -12.74
CA PRO A 34 3.17 -2.21 -12.99
C PRO A 34 2.33 -1.00 -12.56
N VAL A 35 2.99 0.00 -12.00
CA VAL A 35 2.45 1.36 -11.85
C VAL A 35 3.48 2.37 -12.35
N ARG A 36 3.02 3.40 -13.04
CA ARG A 36 3.86 4.50 -13.50
C ARG A 36 3.29 5.82 -12.98
N PRO A 37 3.80 6.36 -11.85
CA PRO A 37 3.36 7.64 -11.31
C PRO A 37 3.71 8.82 -12.23
N LEU A 38 4.98 9.23 -12.30
CA LEU A 38 5.42 10.34 -13.15
C LEU A 38 6.60 9.90 -14.04
N LEU A 39 7.73 9.53 -13.42
CA LEU A 39 9.03 9.44 -14.11
C LEU A 39 9.39 8.02 -14.55
N GLN A 40 9.09 7.01 -13.72
CA GLN A 40 9.49 5.63 -13.98
C GLN A 40 8.39 4.62 -13.64
N THR A 41 8.52 3.40 -14.16
CA THR A 41 7.62 2.30 -13.83
C THR A 41 8.15 1.52 -12.64
N TYR A 42 7.28 1.24 -11.68
CA TYR A 42 7.53 0.34 -10.56
C TYR A 42 6.69 -0.91 -10.71
N ARG A 43 7.28 -2.06 -10.36
CA ARG A 43 6.56 -3.30 -10.11
C ARG A 43 6.20 -3.33 -8.63
N VAL A 44 4.90 -3.40 -8.34
CA VAL A 44 4.35 -3.36 -7.00
C VAL A 44 3.72 -4.71 -6.68
N GLY A 45 3.91 -5.17 -5.44
CA GLY A 45 3.23 -6.31 -4.86
C GLY A 45 2.19 -5.86 -3.84
N ILE A 46 0.99 -6.43 -3.91
CA ILE A 46 -0.11 -6.17 -2.99
C ILE A 46 -0.52 -7.50 -2.38
N PHE A 47 -0.61 -7.57 -1.05
CA PHE A 47 -1.20 -8.69 -0.34
C PHE A 47 -2.40 -8.20 0.47
N TYR A 48 -3.52 -8.91 0.40
CA TYR A 48 -4.71 -8.62 1.18
C TYR A 48 -5.40 -9.88 1.64
N ARG A 49 -5.93 -9.84 2.87
CA ARG A 49 -6.83 -10.85 3.41
C ARG A 49 -8.14 -10.19 3.79
N ALA A 50 -9.22 -10.59 3.14
CA ALA A 50 -10.56 -10.09 3.44
C ALA A 50 -10.97 -10.58 4.84
N PRO A 51 -11.44 -9.69 5.74
CA PRO A 51 -11.86 -10.10 7.08
C PRO A 51 -13.17 -10.89 7.04
N LEU A 52 -13.32 -11.85 7.94
CA LEU A 52 -14.60 -12.48 8.22
C LEU A 52 -15.50 -11.51 9.02
N LEU A 53 -16.82 -11.63 8.84
CA LEU A 53 -17.82 -10.72 9.44
C LEU A 53 -17.77 -10.63 10.98
N ILE A 54 -17.22 -11.65 11.65
CA ILE A 54 -17.12 -11.74 13.11
C ILE A 54 -15.79 -11.21 13.67
N GLU A 55 -14.88 -10.77 12.81
CA GLU A 55 -13.57 -10.28 13.22
C GLU A 55 -13.60 -8.83 13.71
N ASN A 56 -12.60 -8.45 14.51
CA ASN A 56 -12.37 -7.06 14.85
C ASN A 56 -11.88 -6.30 13.60
N LEU A 57 -12.67 -5.33 13.15
CA LEU A 57 -12.45 -4.59 11.90
C LEU A 57 -11.49 -3.40 12.02
N ASP A 58 -10.45 -3.50 12.85
CA ASP A 58 -9.44 -2.45 12.99
C ASP A 58 -8.62 -2.29 11.70
N PRO A 59 -8.73 -1.14 10.98
CA PRO A 59 -8.00 -0.90 9.74
C PRO A 59 -6.50 -1.04 9.89
N ARG A 60 -5.94 -0.76 11.08
CA ARG A 60 -4.49 -0.92 11.35
C ARG A 60 -4.00 -2.35 11.14
N ARG A 61 -4.89 -3.33 11.29
CA ARG A 61 -4.60 -4.76 11.15
C ARG A 61 -5.04 -5.31 9.80
N LEU A 62 -6.12 -4.76 9.25
CA LEU A 62 -6.79 -5.28 8.06
C LEU A 62 -6.35 -4.63 6.76
N GLN A 63 -5.65 -3.49 6.82
CA GLN A 63 -5.21 -2.79 5.63
C GLN A 63 -4.37 -3.69 4.71
N PRO A 64 -4.47 -3.49 3.38
CA PRO A 64 -3.62 -4.18 2.43
C PRO A 64 -2.15 -3.86 2.68
N ARG A 65 -1.29 -4.85 2.44
CA ARG A 65 0.16 -4.69 2.51
C ARG A 65 0.68 -4.46 1.11
N VAL A 66 1.24 -3.28 0.88
CA VAL A 66 1.80 -2.90 -0.42
C VAL A 66 3.31 -2.78 -0.32
N SER A 67 4.02 -3.37 -1.28
CA SER A 67 5.49 -3.34 -1.36
C SER A 67 5.94 -2.99 -2.76
N VAL A 68 7.08 -2.31 -2.87
CA VAL A 68 7.73 -2.03 -4.16
C VAL A 68 8.76 -3.12 -4.42
N LEU A 69 8.50 -3.93 -5.45
CA LEU A 69 9.34 -5.08 -5.81
C LEU A 69 10.54 -4.64 -6.66
N ASN A 70 10.31 -3.71 -7.59
CA ASN A 70 11.37 -3.19 -8.47
C ASN A 70 10.98 -1.83 -9.09
N PRO A 71 11.92 -0.88 -9.25
CA PRO A 71 13.22 -0.86 -8.61
C PRO A 71 13.10 -0.65 -7.10
N GLN A 72 14.11 -1.10 -6.37
CA GLN A 72 14.14 -0.95 -4.92
C GLN A 72 14.08 0.52 -4.51
N LEU A 73 13.26 0.82 -3.50
CA LEU A 73 13.21 2.14 -2.89
C LEU A 73 14.56 2.47 -2.27
N ARG A 74 15.05 3.69 -2.53
CA ARG A 74 16.34 4.20 -2.06
C ARG A 74 16.17 5.07 -0.81
N PRO A 75 16.64 4.61 0.37
CA PRO A 75 16.53 5.38 1.61
C PRO A 75 17.40 6.66 1.60
N ARG A 76 17.04 7.64 2.44
CA ARG A 76 17.85 8.84 2.76
C ARG A 76 18.15 8.85 4.26
N PRO A 77 19.31 8.36 4.70
CA PRO A 77 19.70 8.41 6.11
C PRO A 77 19.74 9.85 6.62
N GLY A 78 19.12 10.10 7.78
CA GLY A 78 19.11 11.44 8.41
C GLY A 78 18.08 12.42 7.84
N ASP A 79 17.20 11.98 6.93
CA ASP A 79 16.11 12.81 6.43
C ASP A 79 15.04 13.04 7.53
N ARG A 80 14.41 14.21 7.52
CA ARG A 80 13.42 14.60 8.55
C ARG A 80 12.18 13.72 8.49
N GLU A 81 11.87 13.19 7.31
CA GLU A 81 10.75 12.30 7.06
C GLU A 81 11.04 10.83 7.42
N GLY A 82 12.23 10.56 7.97
CA GLY A 82 12.74 9.21 8.19
C GLY A 82 13.47 8.66 6.96
N ARG A 83 14.06 7.47 7.10
CA ARG A 83 14.89 6.86 6.06
C ARG A 83 14.12 6.62 4.75
N LEU A 84 12.86 6.24 4.87
CA LEU A 84 11.86 6.26 3.82
C LEU A 84 10.60 6.86 4.48
N PRO A 85 9.96 7.86 3.87
CA PRO A 85 8.74 8.45 4.39
C PRO A 85 7.60 7.43 4.36
N HIS A 86 6.68 7.47 5.33
CA HIS A 86 5.41 6.73 5.26
C HIS A 86 5.55 5.24 4.86
N VAL A 87 6.38 4.51 5.61
CA VAL A 87 6.50 3.05 5.49
C VAL A 87 6.48 2.37 6.86
N TYR A 88 6.06 1.11 6.88
CA TYR A 88 6.25 0.20 8.00
C TYR A 88 7.45 -0.71 7.72
N TYR A 89 8.37 -0.80 8.68
CA TYR A 89 9.50 -1.73 8.64
C TYR A 89 9.12 -3.04 9.32
N GLY A 90 9.21 -4.14 8.57
CA GLY A 90 9.06 -5.48 9.09
C GLY A 90 10.32 -5.95 9.84
N PRO A 91 10.20 -6.98 10.70
CA PRO A 91 11.31 -7.52 11.47
C PRO A 91 12.44 -8.12 10.61
N ASN A 92 12.14 -8.49 9.36
CA ASN A 92 13.10 -8.99 8.37
C ASN A 92 13.70 -7.89 7.49
N GLY A 93 13.43 -6.61 7.79
CA GLY A 93 13.85 -5.48 6.97
C GLY A 93 12.96 -5.22 5.73
N GLY A 94 11.87 -5.98 5.56
CA GLY A 94 10.87 -5.71 4.54
C GLY A 94 10.18 -4.36 4.75
N VAL A 95 9.75 -3.74 3.65
CA VAL A 95 9.13 -2.41 3.65
C VAL A 95 7.71 -2.54 3.11
N THR A 96 6.73 -2.11 3.90
CA THR A 96 5.33 -1.98 3.48
C THR A 96 4.98 -0.50 3.42
N LEU A 97 4.36 -0.03 2.34
CA LEU A 97 3.91 1.34 2.22
C LEU A 97 2.80 1.63 3.22
N CYS A 98 2.84 2.81 3.85
CA CYS A 98 1.74 3.38 4.60
C CYS A 98 0.91 4.24 3.64
N LEU A 99 -0.23 3.71 3.19
CA LEU A 99 -1.07 4.35 2.17
C LEU A 99 -2.29 5.08 2.72
N LEU A 100 -2.69 4.77 3.95
CA LEU A 100 -3.93 5.28 4.53
C LEU A 100 -3.71 5.69 5.98
N ASP A 101 -4.51 6.66 6.43
CA ASP A 101 -4.60 7.04 7.82
C ASP A 101 -5.77 6.29 8.48
N PRO A 102 -5.50 5.28 9.33
CA PRO A 102 -6.52 4.43 9.89
C PRO A 102 -7.46 5.16 10.86
N GLU A 103 -7.10 6.37 11.32
CA GLU A 103 -7.97 7.18 12.19
C GLU A 103 -8.60 8.37 11.47
N ALA A 104 -8.26 8.62 10.20
CA ALA A 104 -9.04 9.50 9.34
C ALA A 104 -10.37 8.85 8.89
N GLY A 105 -10.45 7.51 8.94
CA GLY A 105 -11.64 6.77 8.51
C GLY A 105 -11.76 6.64 6.99
N ASP A 106 -10.69 6.93 6.26
CA ASP A 106 -10.65 6.96 4.79
C ASP A 106 -10.74 5.57 4.14
N TRP A 107 -10.62 4.50 4.94
CA TRP A 107 -10.65 3.13 4.44
C TRP A 107 -11.34 2.17 5.41
N SER A 108 -12.06 1.23 4.83
CA SER A 108 -12.69 0.11 5.50
C SER A 108 -12.64 -1.15 4.62
N PRO A 109 -12.91 -2.34 5.17
CA PRO A 109 -13.11 -3.55 4.39
C PRO A 109 -14.31 -3.54 3.42
N ALA A 110 -15.13 -2.49 3.46
CA ALA A 110 -16.19 -2.26 2.48
C ALA A 110 -15.69 -1.50 1.24
N ASP A 111 -14.42 -1.12 1.18
CA ASP A 111 -13.83 -0.42 0.04
C ASP A 111 -13.06 -1.39 -0.87
N LEU A 112 -13.13 -1.16 -2.18
CA LEU A 112 -12.42 -1.98 -3.16
C LEU A 112 -10.94 -1.55 -3.23
N LEU A 113 -10.04 -2.52 -3.20
CA LEU A 113 -8.59 -2.27 -3.34
C LEU A 113 -8.27 -1.60 -4.68
N ALA A 114 -9.00 -2.00 -5.72
CA ALA A 114 -8.86 -1.45 -7.06
C ALA A 114 -9.19 0.06 -7.12
N GLU A 115 -10.06 0.56 -6.24
CA GLU A 115 -10.50 1.97 -6.23
C GLU A 115 -9.75 2.81 -5.18
N THR A 116 -9.06 2.17 -4.25
CA THR A 116 -8.36 2.84 -3.14
C THR A 116 -6.85 2.58 -3.18
N THR A 117 -6.46 1.32 -3.00
CA THR A 117 -5.08 0.91 -2.75
C THR A 117 -4.15 1.16 -3.93
N ILE A 118 -4.57 0.84 -5.15
CA ILE A 118 -3.75 1.10 -6.33
C ILE A 118 -3.62 2.61 -6.59
N PRO A 119 -4.71 3.42 -6.62
CA PRO A 119 -4.59 4.88 -6.71
C PRO A 119 -3.69 5.49 -5.65
N TRP A 120 -3.83 5.13 -4.37
CA TRP A 120 -2.97 5.64 -3.31
C TRP A 120 -1.52 5.18 -3.44
N THR A 121 -1.27 3.99 -3.98
CA THR A 121 0.09 3.56 -4.31
C THR A 121 0.72 4.47 -5.36
N ILE A 122 -0.05 4.87 -6.37
CA ILE A 122 0.42 5.80 -7.42
C ILE A 122 0.73 7.16 -6.81
N GLU A 123 -0.15 7.69 -5.96
CA GLU A 123 0.06 8.97 -5.25
C GLU A 123 1.29 8.94 -4.34
N TRP A 124 1.44 7.88 -3.55
CA TRP A 124 2.61 7.67 -2.70
C TRP A 124 3.89 7.62 -3.52
N LEU A 125 3.89 6.91 -4.65
CA LEU A 125 5.07 6.83 -5.53
C LEU A 125 5.37 8.16 -6.23
N ALA A 126 4.36 8.94 -6.59
CA ALA A 126 4.56 10.30 -7.12
C ALA A 126 5.21 11.22 -6.08
N ALA A 127 4.75 11.18 -4.83
CA ALA A 127 5.36 11.90 -3.72
C ALA A 127 6.78 11.40 -3.41
N TYR A 128 7.03 10.10 -3.53
CA TYR A 128 8.37 9.51 -3.43
C TYR A 128 9.31 10.03 -4.50
N GLU A 129 8.88 10.06 -5.78
CA GLU A 129 9.67 10.62 -6.87
C GLU A 129 9.98 12.11 -6.63
N GLY A 130 8.99 12.88 -6.16
CA GLY A 130 9.17 14.28 -5.74
C GLY A 130 10.18 14.43 -4.61
N TRP A 131 10.01 13.70 -3.52
CA TRP A 131 10.94 13.70 -2.37
C TRP A 131 12.35 13.26 -2.75
N ARG A 132 12.49 12.33 -3.70
CA ARG A 132 13.79 11.94 -4.25
C ARG A 132 14.46 13.07 -5.02
N ALA A 133 13.69 13.97 -5.64
CA ALA A 133 14.19 15.12 -6.38
C ALA A 133 14.45 16.34 -5.49
N THR A 134 13.55 16.65 -4.56
CA THR A 134 13.56 17.92 -3.79
C THR A 134 14.01 17.73 -2.35
N GLY A 135 13.82 16.54 -1.77
CA GLY A 135 13.94 16.31 -0.33
C GLY A 135 12.75 16.75 0.50
N GLU A 136 11.66 17.17 -0.14
CA GLU A 136 10.42 17.55 0.52
C GLU A 136 9.35 16.51 0.20
N TRP A 137 8.73 15.95 1.24
CA TRP A 137 7.59 15.05 1.08
C TRP A 137 6.30 15.86 0.92
N THR A 138 5.49 15.52 -0.08
CA THR A 138 4.34 16.33 -0.49
C THR A 138 3.01 15.58 -0.44
N ALA A 139 3.01 14.26 -0.21
CA ALA A 139 1.77 13.51 -0.04
C ALA A 139 1.14 13.77 1.33
N SER A 140 -0.18 13.85 1.34
CA SER A 140 -1.02 13.93 2.53
C SER A 140 -1.01 12.61 3.32
N GLY A 141 -1.31 12.69 4.63
CA GLY A 141 -1.40 11.56 5.54
C GLY A 141 -0.64 11.81 6.84
N ARG A 142 -1.14 11.30 7.97
CA ARG A 142 -0.37 11.40 9.22
C ARG A 142 0.84 10.48 9.17
N HIS A 143 2.00 11.04 9.53
CA HIS A 143 3.23 10.29 9.62
C HIS A 143 3.08 9.22 10.70
N VAL A 144 3.41 7.97 10.34
CA VAL A 144 3.60 6.92 11.35
C VAL A 144 4.80 7.35 12.18
N GLU A 145 4.57 7.80 13.41
CA GLU A 145 5.65 8.07 14.34
C GLU A 145 6.45 6.77 14.51
N VAL A 146 7.76 6.85 14.26
CA VAL A 146 8.66 5.74 14.57
C VAL A 146 8.58 5.56 16.07
N ALA A 147 8.03 4.43 16.53
CA ALA A 147 8.12 4.04 17.92
C ALA A 147 9.60 4.09 18.30
N ARG A 148 9.96 5.06 19.15
CA ARG A 148 11.30 5.17 19.71
C ARG A 148 11.49 3.97 20.62
N GLY A 149 12.09 2.91 20.07
CA GLY A 149 12.72 1.84 20.85
C GLY A 149 14.00 2.37 21.48
#